data_AF-A0A1H9T1Q3-F1
#
_entry.id   AF-A0A1H9T1Q3-F1
#
_cell.length_a   1.000
_cell.length_b   1.000
_cell.length_c   1.000
_cell.angle_alpha   90.00
_cell.angle_beta   90.00
_cell.angle_gamma   90.00
#
_symmetry.space_group_name_H-M   'P 1'
#
loop_
_entity.id
_entity.type
_entity.pdbx_description
1 polymer ?
#
loop_
_entity_poly.entity_id
_entity_poly.type
_entity_poly.pdbx_seq_one_letter_code
_entity_poly.pdbx_strand_id
1 'polypeptide(L)'
;MTLTRVTAAMAALAVAGVPMFAGSAAAAAATALAECPEGYFCAWTDPNFGGQRSQWAGDDNWWEGSIADQDSSWANHLTSGPGVKDHVTVYASATTPTDDPGDATICLRPGDEVAHNATADDRGNSHSVSHGCDSR
;
A
#
# COMPACT_ATOMS: atom_id res chain seq x y z
N MET A 1 -38.11 56.97 27.09
CA MET A 1 -37.86 55.51 27.00
C MET A 1 -36.37 55.29 26.75
N THR A 2 -35.69 54.65 27.70
CA THR A 2 -34.57 53.68 27.60
C THR A 2 -33.64 53.81 28.81
N LEU A 3 -33.79 52.89 29.78
CA LEU A 3 -32.74 52.54 30.74
C LEU A 3 -32.28 51.13 30.37
N THR A 4 -30.98 50.91 30.16
CA THR A 4 -30.47 49.57 29.84
C THR A 4 -29.18 49.28 30.62
N ARG A 5 -29.39 48.42 31.61
CA ARG A 5 -28.61 47.25 32.06
C ARG A 5 -27.23 47.48 32.71
N VAL A 6 -27.27 47.25 34.03
CA VAL A 6 -26.20 46.78 34.91
C VAL A 6 -25.52 45.55 34.32
N THR A 7 -24.18 45.56 34.28
CA THR A 7 -23.35 44.37 34.04
C THR A 7 -22.54 44.07 35.30
N ALA A 8 -22.79 42.89 35.87
CA ALA A 8 -22.10 42.34 37.03
C ALA A 8 -20.86 41.56 36.58
N ALA A 9 -19.77 41.71 37.34
CA ALA A 9 -18.51 40.99 37.19
C ALA A 9 -18.53 39.65 37.94
N MET A 10 -17.93 38.60 37.38
CA MET A 10 -17.46 37.39 38.09
C MET A 10 -16.26 36.82 37.31
N ALA A 11 -15.03 36.89 37.86
CA ALA A 11 -14.39 35.97 38.82
C ALA A 11 -13.66 34.81 38.13
N ALA A 12 -12.32 34.91 38.10
CA ALA A 12 -11.41 33.92 37.56
C ALA A 12 -11.14 32.80 38.58
N LEU A 13 -11.24 31.54 38.15
CA LEU A 13 -10.76 30.37 38.89
C LEU A 13 -9.61 29.72 38.11
N ALA A 14 -8.42 29.72 38.71
CA ALA A 14 -7.26 28.95 38.26
C ALA A 14 -7.33 27.54 38.87
N VAL A 15 -7.26 26.50 38.04
CA VAL A 15 -7.13 25.09 38.49
C VAL A 15 -5.76 24.59 38.06
N ALA A 16 -4.96 24.18 39.03
CA ALA A 16 -3.62 23.60 38.85
C ALA A 16 -3.72 22.24 38.14
N GLY A 17 -2.99 22.09 37.04
CA GLY A 17 -2.93 20.86 36.24
C GLY A 17 -1.99 19.81 36.85
N VAL A 18 -2.48 18.57 36.92
CA VAL A 18 -1.78 17.36 37.35
C VAL A 18 -0.81 16.90 36.25
N PRO A 19 0.44 16.49 36.54
CA PRO A 19 1.30 15.93 35.51
C PRO A 19 0.85 14.51 35.16
N MET A 20 0.31 14.32 33.94
CA MET A 20 0.07 12.98 33.41
C MET A 20 1.41 12.37 32.97
N PHE A 21 1.78 11.24 33.57
CA PHE A 21 2.80 10.35 33.03
C PHE A 21 2.23 9.70 31.77
N ALA A 22 2.61 10.21 30.59
CA ALA A 22 2.38 9.52 29.33
C ALA A 22 3.38 8.36 29.23
N GLY A 23 2.91 7.14 29.55
CA GLY A 23 3.65 5.92 29.29
C GLY A 23 3.81 5.74 27.79
N SER A 24 5.06 5.69 27.31
CA SER A 24 5.39 5.31 25.95
C SER A 24 5.10 3.82 25.77
N ALA A 25 3.87 3.48 25.35
CA ALA A 25 3.59 2.17 24.80
C ALA A 25 4.23 2.10 23.42
N ALA A 26 5.39 1.43 23.33
CA ALA A 26 5.91 0.98 22.05
C ALA A 26 4.88 -0.02 21.49
N ALA A 27 4.09 0.41 20.51
CA ALA A 27 3.26 -0.48 19.73
C ALA A 27 4.20 -1.46 19.02
N ALA A 28 4.22 -2.71 19.46
CA ALA A 28 4.78 -3.78 18.67
C ALA A 28 3.99 -3.80 17.35
N ALA A 29 4.67 -3.47 16.24
CA ALA A 29 4.10 -3.63 14.92
C ALA A 29 3.78 -5.12 14.76
N ALA A 30 2.50 -5.46 14.75
CA ALA A 30 2.09 -6.77 14.26
C ALA A 30 2.60 -6.86 12.82
N THR A 31 3.30 -7.94 12.48
CA THR A 31 3.59 -8.28 11.09
C THR A 31 2.24 -8.54 10.43
N ALA A 32 1.70 -7.55 9.71
CA ALA A 32 0.51 -7.74 8.90
C ALA A 32 0.83 -8.84 7.88
N LEU A 33 -0.05 -9.84 7.79
CA LEU A 33 -0.02 -10.81 6.71
C LEU A 33 -0.77 -10.21 5.53
N ALA A 34 -0.31 -10.46 4.31
CA ALA A 34 -1.01 -9.96 3.15
C ALA A 34 -2.37 -10.66 3.02
N GLU A 35 -3.46 -9.90 3.06
CA GLU A 35 -4.80 -10.42 2.75
C GLU A 35 -4.97 -10.53 1.22
N CYS A 36 -4.18 -11.39 0.57
CA CYS A 36 -4.33 -11.73 -0.85
C CYS A 36 -5.01 -13.10 -0.98
N PRO A 37 -6.08 -13.24 -1.79
CA PRO A 37 -6.65 -14.56 -2.03
C PRO A 37 -5.72 -15.44 -2.88
N GLU A 38 -5.71 -16.74 -2.58
CA GLU A 38 -5.07 -17.75 -3.44
C GLU A 38 -5.52 -17.62 -4.90
N GLY A 39 -4.57 -17.74 -5.82
CA GLY A 39 -4.77 -17.53 -7.26
C GLY A 39 -4.67 -16.07 -7.71
N TYR A 40 -4.27 -15.14 -6.85
CA TYR A 40 -4.12 -13.71 -7.19
C TYR A 40 -2.74 -13.15 -6.89
N PHE A 41 -2.36 -12.16 -7.68
CA PHE A 41 -1.39 -11.15 -7.32
C PHE A 41 -2.14 -9.93 -6.76
N CYS A 42 -1.63 -9.34 -5.68
CA CYS A 42 -2.21 -8.17 -5.04
C CYS A 42 -1.16 -7.08 -4.85
N ALA A 43 -1.57 -5.83 -5.03
CA ALA A 43 -0.79 -4.64 -4.72
C ALA A 43 -1.63 -3.70 -3.83
N TRP A 44 -0.97 -2.97 -2.95
CA TRP A 44 -1.59 -2.08 -1.98
C TRP A 44 -0.99 -0.68 -2.06
N THR A 45 -1.82 0.34 -1.80
CA THR A 45 -1.37 1.73 -1.88
C THR A 45 -0.46 2.16 -0.74
N ASP A 46 -0.40 1.38 0.35
CA ASP A 46 0.39 1.73 1.52
C ASP A 46 1.31 0.56 1.90
N PRO A 47 2.44 0.83 2.58
CA PRO A 47 3.31 -0.21 3.13
C PRO A 47 2.58 -1.14 4.11
N ASN A 48 3.11 -2.35 4.26
CA ASN A 48 2.60 -3.41 5.15
C ASN A 48 1.17 -3.84 4.82
N PHE A 49 0.83 -3.91 3.54
CA PHE A 49 -0.47 -4.37 3.02
C PHE A 49 -1.64 -3.47 3.49
N GLY A 50 -1.37 -2.18 3.66
CA GLY A 50 -2.34 -1.17 4.08
C GLY A 50 -3.01 -0.46 2.90
N GLY A 51 -3.89 0.50 3.18
CA GLY A 51 -4.52 1.29 2.13
C GLY A 51 -5.48 0.50 1.23
N GLN A 52 -5.63 0.96 -0.02
CA GLN A 52 -6.51 0.31 -1.00
C GLN A 52 -5.78 -0.86 -1.67
N ARG A 53 -6.45 -2.02 -1.77
CA ARG A 53 -5.94 -3.20 -2.48
C ARG A 53 -6.46 -3.25 -3.92
N SER A 54 -5.57 -3.52 -4.85
CA SER A 54 -5.87 -4.02 -6.19
C SER A 54 -5.40 -5.47 -6.34
N GLN A 55 -6.06 -6.26 -7.18
CA GLN A 55 -5.70 -7.67 -7.36
C GLN A 55 -6.02 -8.17 -8.77
N TRP A 56 -5.23 -9.14 -9.23
CA TRP A 56 -5.29 -9.70 -10.58
C TRP A 56 -4.97 -11.19 -10.57
N ALA A 57 -5.60 -11.96 -11.46
CA ALA A 57 -5.34 -13.40 -11.61
C ALA A 57 -4.38 -13.72 -12.78
N GLY A 58 -3.83 -12.71 -13.44
CA GLY A 58 -3.02 -12.81 -14.65
C GLY A 58 -2.44 -11.45 -15.03
N ASP A 59 -1.94 -11.31 -16.25
CA ASP A 59 -1.36 -10.07 -16.75
C ASP A 59 -2.34 -8.88 -16.64
N ASP A 60 -1.82 -7.71 -16.29
CA ASP A 60 -2.51 -6.44 -16.50
C ASP A 60 -1.52 -5.43 -17.07
N ASN A 61 -1.82 -4.99 -18.27
CA ASN A 61 -0.95 -4.18 -19.09
C ASN A 61 -1.13 -2.67 -18.82
N TRP A 62 -2.12 -2.29 -18.00
CA TRP A 62 -2.38 -0.91 -17.60
C TRP A 62 -3.05 -0.87 -16.23
N TRP A 63 -2.34 -0.39 -15.21
CA TRP A 63 -2.94 -0.15 -13.90
C TRP A 63 -3.79 1.13 -13.90
N GLU A 64 -5.01 1.04 -13.36
CA GLU A 64 -5.86 2.20 -13.20
C GLU A 64 -5.37 3.11 -12.06
N GLY A 65 -5.61 4.41 -12.18
CA GLY A 65 -4.92 5.46 -11.42
C GLY A 65 -5.06 5.46 -9.89
N SER A 66 -5.87 4.56 -9.31
CA SER A 66 -5.88 4.37 -7.85
C SER A 66 -4.74 3.50 -7.32
N ILE A 67 -4.03 2.77 -8.19
CA ILE A 67 -2.87 1.95 -7.81
C ILE A 67 -1.63 2.24 -8.68
N ALA A 68 -1.81 2.74 -9.91
CA ALA A 68 -0.68 3.18 -10.72
C ALA A 68 0.14 4.27 -10.02
N ASP A 69 1.45 4.08 -9.97
CA ASP A 69 2.42 4.95 -9.29
C ASP A 69 2.08 5.22 -7.80
N GLN A 70 1.34 4.32 -7.17
CA GLN A 70 0.91 4.43 -5.77
C GLN A 70 1.12 3.12 -4.99
N ASP A 71 1.70 2.09 -5.60
CA ASP A 71 1.89 0.79 -4.97
C ASP A 71 3.08 0.78 -4.01
N SER A 72 2.84 0.38 -2.76
CA SER A 72 3.87 0.36 -1.72
C SER A 72 4.08 -1.00 -1.06
N SER A 73 3.22 -1.96 -1.34
CA SER A 73 3.40 -3.35 -0.91
C SER A 73 2.68 -4.34 -1.82
N TRP A 74 3.16 -5.59 -1.85
CA TRP A 74 2.77 -6.57 -2.85
C TRP A 74 2.72 -7.98 -2.28
N ALA A 75 1.84 -8.83 -2.82
CA ALA A 75 1.79 -10.25 -2.51
C ALA A 75 1.47 -11.04 -3.78
N ASN A 76 2.23 -12.10 -4.02
CA ASN A 76 1.98 -13.01 -5.14
C ASN A 76 1.51 -14.37 -4.61
N HIS A 77 0.20 -14.60 -4.61
CA HIS A 77 -0.41 -15.86 -4.24
C HIS A 77 -0.93 -16.63 -5.46
N LEU A 78 -0.34 -16.41 -6.65
CA LEU A 78 -0.69 -17.20 -7.83
C LEU A 78 -0.40 -18.69 -7.61
N THR A 79 -1.27 -19.55 -8.15
CA THR A 79 -1.14 -21.00 -8.00
C THR A 79 0.02 -21.54 -8.85
N SER A 80 1.02 -22.14 -8.20
CA SER A 80 2.13 -22.82 -8.88
C SER A 80 1.78 -24.20 -9.39
N GLY A 81 2.45 -24.63 -10.46
CA GLY A 81 2.35 -25.99 -10.99
C GLY A 81 3.22 -26.22 -12.23
N PRO A 82 3.43 -27.48 -12.66
CA PRO A 82 4.21 -27.77 -13.86
C PRO A 82 3.66 -27.04 -15.09
N GLY A 83 4.49 -26.21 -15.72
CA GLY A 83 4.12 -25.44 -16.91
C GLY A 83 3.18 -24.26 -16.65
N VAL A 84 2.91 -23.93 -15.39
CA VAL A 84 2.13 -22.74 -15.01
C VAL A 84 3.09 -21.56 -14.88
N LYS A 85 2.64 -20.39 -15.31
CA LYS A 85 3.32 -19.12 -15.04
C LYS A 85 2.83 -18.60 -13.70
N ASP A 86 3.75 -18.24 -12.83
CA ASP A 86 3.43 -17.95 -11.43
C ASP A 86 4.36 -16.88 -10.82
N HIS A 87 5.28 -16.33 -11.60
CA HIS A 87 6.11 -15.19 -11.19
C HIS A 87 5.51 -13.90 -11.73
N VAL A 88 5.44 -12.88 -10.89
CA VAL A 88 4.90 -11.56 -11.27
C VAL A 88 6.05 -10.58 -11.40
N THR A 89 6.17 -9.93 -12.55
CA THR A 89 7.06 -8.78 -12.73
C THR A 89 6.20 -7.53 -12.89
N VAL A 90 6.42 -6.54 -12.02
CA VAL A 90 5.79 -5.22 -12.08
C VAL A 90 6.72 -4.28 -12.85
N TYR A 91 6.16 -3.43 -13.70
CA TYR A 91 6.91 -2.52 -14.55
C TYR A 91 6.54 -1.06 -14.32
N ALA A 92 7.50 -0.18 -14.62
CA ALA A 92 7.39 1.26 -14.41
C ALA A 92 6.49 1.99 -15.41
N SER A 93 6.03 1.33 -16.47
CA SER A 93 5.17 1.93 -17.48
C SER A 93 4.05 0.97 -17.87
N ALA A 94 2.98 1.53 -18.45
CA ALA A 94 1.95 0.72 -19.07
C ALA A 94 2.58 -0.10 -20.21
N THR A 95 2.27 -1.39 -20.25
CA THR A 95 2.71 -2.25 -21.34
C THR A 95 1.63 -2.26 -22.41
N THR A 96 1.93 -1.81 -23.62
CA THR A 96 1.01 -1.99 -24.76
C THR A 96 1.74 -2.73 -25.86
N PRO A 97 1.07 -3.25 -26.91
CA PRO A 97 1.77 -3.86 -28.04
C PRO A 97 2.80 -2.96 -28.72
N THR A 98 2.73 -1.64 -28.49
CA THR A 98 3.63 -0.63 -29.08
C THR A 98 4.59 0.00 -28.08
N ASP A 99 4.35 -0.15 -26.78
CA ASP A 99 5.11 0.55 -25.74
C ASP A 99 6.01 -0.42 -24.98
N ASP A 100 7.24 0.02 -24.74
CA ASP A 100 8.17 -0.67 -23.86
C ASP A 100 7.60 -0.67 -22.43
N PRO A 101 7.51 -1.81 -21.74
CA PRO A 101 7.09 -1.85 -20.33
C PRO A 101 7.95 -0.94 -19.43
N GLY A 102 9.14 -0.55 -19.87
CA GLY A 102 10.11 0.19 -19.07
C GLY A 102 10.79 -0.71 -18.06
N ASP A 103 11.43 -0.09 -17.06
CA ASP A 103 12.18 -0.83 -16.03
C ASP A 103 11.23 -1.75 -15.23
N ALA A 104 11.65 -3.02 -15.04
CA ALA A 104 11.06 -3.87 -14.03
C ALA A 104 11.34 -3.28 -12.63
N THR A 105 10.29 -2.97 -11.87
CA THR A 105 10.40 -2.34 -10.54
C THR A 105 10.63 -3.41 -9.46
N ILE A 106 9.89 -4.51 -9.55
CA ILE A 106 10.00 -5.65 -8.66
C ILE A 106 9.57 -6.93 -9.39
N CYS A 107 10.17 -8.06 -9.02
CA CYS A 107 9.66 -9.37 -9.38
C CYS A 107 9.40 -10.22 -8.14
N LEU A 108 8.23 -10.84 -8.10
CA LEU A 108 7.74 -11.67 -7.00
C LEU A 108 7.61 -13.12 -7.44
N ARG A 109 8.17 -14.03 -6.66
CA ARG A 109 7.96 -15.47 -6.78
C ARG A 109 6.61 -15.86 -6.16
N PRO A 110 6.09 -17.05 -6.47
CA PRO A 110 4.89 -17.56 -5.80
C PRO A 110 5.12 -17.64 -4.29
N GLY A 111 4.18 -17.07 -3.52
CA GLY A 111 4.21 -16.97 -2.07
C GLY A 111 4.99 -15.77 -1.53
N ASP A 112 5.64 -14.96 -2.37
CA ASP A 112 6.33 -13.76 -1.88
C ASP A 112 5.32 -12.71 -1.38
N GLU A 113 5.59 -12.19 -0.18
CA GLU A 113 4.88 -11.05 0.42
C GLU A 113 5.91 -9.96 0.76
N VAL A 114 5.84 -8.84 0.06
CA VAL A 114 6.77 -7.72 0.19
C VAL A 114 6.03 -6.56 0.84
N ALA A 115 6.27 -6.39 2.13
CA ALA A 115 5.62 -5.34 2.92
C ALA A 115 6.08 -3.92 2.52
N HIS A 116 7.27 -3.77 1.92
CA HIS A 116 7.76 -2.51 1.35
C HIS A 116 9.07 -2.75 0.57
N ASN A 117 9.31 -1.98 -0.50
CA ASN A 117 10.57 -1.96 -1.23
C ASN A 117 10.85 -0.56 -1.77
N ALA A 118 11.86 0.13 -1.22
CA ALA A 118 12.17 1.51 -1.55
C ALA A 118 12.54 1.77 -3.03
N THR A 119 12.95 0.75 -3.78
CA THR A 119 13.24 0.89 -5.22
C THR A 119 11.97 0.79 -6.07
N ALA A 120 10.97 0.02 -5.61
CA ALA A 120 9.75 -0.27 -6.35
C ALA A 120 8.53 0.56 -5.90
N ASP A 121 8.60 1.14 -4.71
CA ASP A 121 7.57 1.99 -4.10
C ASP A 121 7.12 3.11 -5.03
N ASP A 122 5.80 3.22 -5.23
CA ASP A 122 5.13 4.24 -6.05
C ASP A 122 5.61 4.28 -7.52
N ARG A 123 5.90 3.12 -8.09
CA ARG A 123 6.42 3.03 -9.47
C ARG A 123 5.69 2.05 -10.37
N GLY A 124 4.85 1.18 -9.85
CA GLY A 124 4.16 0.17 -10.65
C GLY A 124 3.09 0.80 -11.53
N ASN A 125 3.06 0.42 -12.80
CA ASN A 125 2.07 0.90 -13.78
C ASN A 125 1.50 -0.23 -14.66
N SER A 126 2.13 -1.41 -14.64
CA SER A 126 1.62 -2.64 -15.22
C SER A 126 2.34 -3.85 -14.63
N HIS A 127 1.88 -5.06 -14.96
CA HIS A 127 2.59 -6.29 -14.62
C HIS A 127 2.36 -7.41 -15.63
N SER A 128 3.29 -8.37 -15.64
CA SER A 128 3.16 -9.62 -16.37
C SER A 128 3.45 -10.82 -15.49
N VAL A 129 2.79 -11.94 -15.79
CA VAL A 129 3.02 -13.25 -15.20
C VAL A 129 3.89 -14.08 -16.14
N SER A 130 4.94 -14.69 -15.61
CA SER A 130 5.96 -15.45 -16.33
C SER A 130 6.35 -16.73 -15.60
N HIS A 131 7.25 -17.53 -16.20
CA HIS A 131 7.80 -18.73 -15.56
C HIS A 131 8.96 -18.44 -14.59
N GLY A 132 9.35 -17.18 -14.42
CA GLY A 132 10.50 -16.80 -13.63
C GLY A 132 10.75 -15.29 -13.61
N CYS A 133 11.51 -14.85 -12.61
CA CYS A 133 12.00 -13.48 -12.53
C CYS A 133 13.20 -13.28 -13.46
N ASP A 134 12.93 -12.97 -14.72
CA ASP A 134 13.94 -12.53 -15.65
C ASP A 134 14.02 -10.99 -15.59
N SER A 135 15.16 -10.44 -15.18
CA SER A 135 15.43 -9.01 -15.27
C SER A 135 15.66 -8.66 -16.75
N ARG A 136 14.69 -8.04 -17.41
CA ARG A 136 14.94 -7.26 -18.63
C ARG A 136 15.01 -5.80 -18.28
#